data_AF-A0A432S2Y8-F1
#
_entry.id   AF-A0A432S2Y8-F1
#
_cell.length_a   1.000
_cell.length_b   1.000
_cell.length_c   1.000
_cell.angle_alpha   90.00
_cell.angle_beta   90.00
_cell.angle_gamma   90.00
#
_symmetry.space_group_name_H-M   'P 1'
#
loop_
_entity.id
_entity.type
_entity.pdbx_description
1 polymer ?
#
loop_
_entity_poly.entity_id
_entity_poly.type
_entity_poly.pdbx_seq_one_letter_code
_entity_poly.pdbx_strand_id
1 'polypeptide(L)'
;MDKIEDLEVFHIPVKLNKEKIKFFGLENDEDIEFKKADIQVRLLIKIDNIWKIENISIKKISSADYNQVDKRTINSYQKIWKFPDSVAISLKLFTGEIKPCEFDRYDEFIKVKYTNLKDKRRVFLYELKNEKLKEIINFFRENKYLVIADVLRGRGALSANWLMVLKYNKNNNMTQWTLVEINVAINLYCKGNVKLTKKGSLKIGQVVMQRKGGTPDPTKLQFKIKPSLLF
;
A
#
# COMPACT_ATOMS: atom_id res chain seq x y z
N MET A 1 24.94 26.93 9.26
CA MET A 1 23.90 26.54 8.30
C MET A 1 24.63 26.08 7.07
N ASP A 2 24.63 24.79 6.81
CA ASP A 2 25.33 24.25 5.65
C ASP A 2 24.63 24.79 4.40
N LYS A 3 25.42 25.40 3.50
CA LYS A 3 24.88 26.10 2.34
C LYS A 3 24.56 25.07 1.27
N ILE A 4 23.32 25.04 0.78
CA ILE A 4 22.98 24.26 -0.41
C ILE A 4 23.77 24.83 -1.58
N GLU A 5 24.67 24.01 -2.12
CA GLU A 5 25.49 24.35 -3.28
C GLU A 5 24.73 24.16 -4.58
N ASP A 6 23.91 23.09 -4.65
CA ASP A 6 23.15 22.71 -5.83
C ASP A 6 21.87 21.94 -5.46
N LEU A 7 20.85 22.02 -6.32
CA LEU A 7 19.57 21.33 -6.18
C LEU A 7 19.03 20.92 -7.55
N GLU A 8 18.93 19.61 -7.77
CA GLU A 8 18.28 19.04 -8.95
C GLU A 8 16.99 18.30 -8.59
N VAL A 9 15.99 18.39 -9.46
CA VAL A 9 14.65 17.83 -9.22
C VAL A 9 14.22 16.95 -10.38
N PHE A 10 13.91 15.69 -10.10
CA PHE A 10 13.51 14.71 -11.10
C PHE A 10 12.13 14.13 -10.79
N HIS A 11 11.20 14.27 -11.73
CA HIS A 11 9.97 13.49 -11.69
C HIS A 11 10.28 12.01 -12.04
N ILE A 12 9.90 11.10 -11.16
CA ILE A 12 10.07 9.66 -11.37
C ILE A 12 8.85 9.17 -12.18
N PRO A 13 9.00 8.87 -13.48
CA PRO A 13 7.87 8.51 -14.34
C PRO A 13 7.35 7.13 -13.97
N VAL A 14 6.03 6.90 -14.01
CA VAL A 14 5.41 5.61 -13.62
C VAL A 14 6.10 4.40 -14.27
N LYS A 15 6.37 4.45 -15.58
CA LYS A 15 7.15 3.44 -16.31
C LYS A 15 8.60 3.90 -16.47
N LEU A 16 9.54 3.00 -16.23
CA LEU A 16 10.97 3.24 -16.38
C LEU A 16 11.51 2.40 -17.54
N ASN A 17 12.29 3.03 -18.41
CA ASN A 17 13.10 2.34 -19.41
C ASN A 17 14.47 1.99 -18.79
N LYS A 18 15.29 1.19 -19.48
CA LYS A 18 16.61 0.75 -18.99
C LYS A 18 17.52 1.91 -18.61
N GLU A 19 17.49 3.00 -19.37
CA GLU A 19 18.28 4.21 -19.09
C GLU A 19 17.87 4.87 -17.77
N LYS A 20 16.56 5.04 -17.54
CA LYS A 20 16.05 5.61 -16.29
C LYS A 20 16.25 4.69 -15.09
N ILE A 21 16.21 3.37 -15.29
CA ILE A 21 16.56 2.38 -14.25
C ILE A 21 17.99 2.63 -13.77
N LYS A 22 18.94 2.71 -14.70
CA LYS A 22 20.34 2.99 -14.38
C LYS A 22 20.52 4.38 -13.75
N PHE A 23 19.85 5.40 -14.30
CA PHE A 23 19.91 6.77 -13.77
C PHE A 23 19.44 6.87 -12.32
N PHE A 24 18.35 6.17 -11.96
CA PHE A 24 17.85 6.17 -10.59
C PHE A 24 18.60 5.23 -9.64
N GLY A 25 19.65 4.53 -10.12
CA GLY A 25 20.43 3.57 -9.34
C GLY A 25 19.61 2.35 -8.95
N LEU A 26 18.71 1.91 -9.82
CA LEU A 26 17.91 0.70 -9.61
C LEU A 26 18.69 -0.47 -10.17
N GLU A 27 19.16 -1.33 -9.29
CA GLU A 27 20.07 -2.43 -9.66
C GLU A 27 19.31 -3.74 -9.85
N ASN A 28 18.16 -3.89 -9.17
CA ASN A 28 17.41 -5.14 -9.14
C ASN A 28 15.92 -4.94 -9.48
N ASP A 29 15.28 -5.99 -10.00
CA ASP A 29 13.83 -5.99 -10.30
C ASP A 29 12.97 -5.64 -9.08
N GLU A 30 13.47 -5.90 -7.87
CA GLU A 30 12.82 -5.52 -6.61
C GLU A 30 12.62 -4.00 -6.49
N ASP A 31 13.60 -3.18 -6.89
CA ASP A 31 13.49 -1.70 -6.80
C ASP A 31 12.36 -1.15 -7.68
N ILE A 32 12.14 -1.80 -8.83
CA ILE A 32 11.04 -1.49 -9.73
C ILE A 32 9.72 -1.99 -9.13
N GLU A 33 9.73 -3.17 -8.52
CA GLU A 33 8.54 -3.75 -7.88
C GLU A 33 8.08 -2.91 -6.69
N PHE A 34 8.98 -2.39 -5.86
CA PHE A 34 8.69 -1.63 -4.64
C PHE A 34 8.32 -0.16 -4.85
N LYS A 35 8.43 0.31 -6.08
CA LYS A 35 8.05 1.67 -6.46
C LYS A 35 6.59 1.97 -6.17
N LYS A 36 6.31 3.21 -5.75
CA LYS A 36 4.94 3.67 -5.49
C LYS A 36 4.23 4.05 -6.78
N ALA A 37 2.94 3.76 -6.84
CA ALA A 37 2.12 3.91 -8.05
C ALA A 37 1.69 5.36 -8.34
N ASP A 38 2.19 6.32 -7.58
CA ASP A 38 1.78 7.73 -7.62
C ASP A 38 2.92 8.62 -8.10
N ILE A 39 2.67 9.91 -8.13
CA ILE A 39 3.69 10.90 -8.47
C ILE A 39 4.78 10.84 -7.39
N GLN A 40 6.00 10.55 -7.83
CA GLN A 40 7.19 10.60 -7.01
C GLN A 40 8.17 11.62 -7.60
N VAL A 41 8.82 12.36 -6.73
CA VAL A 41 9.88 13.32 -7.09
C VAL A 41 11.14 12.93 -6.33
N ARG A 42 12.29 12.92 -7.02
CA ARG A 42 13.60 12.78 -6.40
C ARG A 42 14.30 14.12 -6.41
N LEU A 43 14.82 14.53 -5.27
CA LEU A 43 15.70 15.68 -5.09
C LEU A 43 17.13 15.16 -4.95
N LEU A 44 18.07 15.75 -5.71
CA LEU A 44 19.50 15.65 -5.45
C LEU A 44 19.96 16.98 -4.87
N ILE A 45 20.48 16.96 -3.66
CA ILE A 45 20.88 18.16 -2.92
C ILE A 45 22.38 18.07 -2.68
N LYS A 46 23.15 19.07 -3.11
CA LYS A 46 24.60 19.13 -2.88
C LYS A 46 24.90 20.02 -1.69
N ILE A 47 25.54 19.47 -0.66
CA ILE A 47 25.95 20.17 0.56
C ILE A 47 27.38 19.74 0.87
N ASP A 48 28.30 20.69 1.01
CA ASP A 48 29.73 20.45 1.29
C ASP A 48 30.36 19.42 0.34
N ASN A 49 30.11 19.58 -0.97
CA ASN A 49 30.49 18.63 -2.02
C ASN A 49 29.94 17.19 -1.92
N ILE A 50 28.96 16.93 -1.05
CA ILE A 50 28.30 15.63 -0.90
C ILE A 50 26.87 15.69 -1.47
N TRP A 51 26.53 14.73 -2.32
CA TRP A 51 25.17 14.57 -2.84
C TRP A 51 24.29 13.79 -1.86
N LYS A 52 23.17 14.39 -1.47
CA LYS A 52 22.09 13.78 -0.70
C LYS A 52 20.88 13.55 -1.59
N ILE A 53 20.23 12.40 -1.44
CA ILE A 53 19.03 12.03 -2.20
C ILE A 53 17.81 12.06 -1.28
N GLU A 54 16.77 12.77 -1.70
CA GLU A 54 15.48 12.83 -0.98
C GLU A 54 14.33 12.52 -1.94
N ASN A 55 13.59 11.44 -1.70
CA ASN A 55 12.43 11.06 -2.49
C ASN A 55 11.13 11.52 -1.80
N ILE A 56 10.24 12.16 -2.55
CA ILE A 56 8.94 12.64 -2.08
C ILE A 56 7.84 11.85 -2.78
N SER A 57 6.97 11.18 -2.00
CA SER A 57 5.72 10.61 -2.48
C SER A 57 4.60 11.65 -2.38
N ILE A 58 3.84 11.87 -3.45
CA ILE A 58 2.81 12.93 -3.50
C ILE A 58 1.40 12.31 -3.58
N LYS A 59 0.47 12.84 -2.77
CA LYS A 59 -0.94 12.42 -2.75
C LYS A 59 -1.87 13.61 -2.81
N LYS A 60 -2.86 13.58 -3.71
CA LYS A 60 -3.97 14.54 -3.70
C LYS A 60 -5.17 13.96 -2.96
N ILE A 61 -5.73 14.69 -1.99
CA ILE A 61 -6.98 14.30 -1.34
C ILE A 61 -8.09 14.20 -2.40
N SER A 62 -8.67 13.02 -2.50
CA SER A 62 -9.83 12.74 -3.35
C SER A 62 -11.12 13.14 -2.64
N SER A 63 -12.24 13.22 -3.38
CA SER A 63 -13.55 13.49 -2.80
C SER A 63 -13.97 12.48 -1.73
N ALA A 64 -13.59 11.21 -1.90
CA ALA A 64 -13.82 10.16 -0.92
C ALA A 64 -12.77 10.13 0.21
N ASP A 65 -11.69 10.91 0.09
CA ASP A 65 -10.56 10.93 1.01
C ASP A 65 -9.99 9.53 1.29
N TYR A 66 -9.90 8.71 0.24
CA TYR A 66 -9.28 7.39 0.31
C TYR A 66 -8.43 7.14 -0.93
N ASN A 67 -7.12 7.20 -0.74
CA ASN A 67 -6.16 7.05 -1.82
C ASN A 67 -5.50 5.68 -1.75
N GLN A 68 -5.36 5.03 -2.90
CA GLN A 68 -4.52 3.83 -3.03
C GLN A 68 -3.08 4.20 -2.68
N VAL A 69 -2.37 3.35 -1.96
CA VAL A 69 -0.93 3.51 -1.69
C VAL A 69 -0.09 2.34 -2.20
N ASP A 70 -0.68 1.15 -2.25
CA ASP A 70 -0.03 -0.04 -2.81
C ASP A 70 -1.08 -1.02 -3.32
N LYS A 71 -0.73 -1.80 -4.34
CA LYS A 71 -1.60 -2.84 -4.93
C LYS A 71 -0.77 -3.91 -5.64
N ARG A 72 -0.87 -5.16 -5.20
CA ARG A 72 -0.19 -6.33 -5.80
C ARG A 72 -1.04 -7.60 -5.73
N THR A 73 -0.57 -8.67 -6.34
CA THR A 73 -1.14 -10.01 -6.14
C THR A 73 -0.78 -10.54 -4.76
N ILE A 74 -1.51 -11.56 -4.29
CA ILE A 74 -1.20 -12.19 -3.00
C ILE A 74 0.18 -12.84 -3.01
N ASN A 75 0.57 -13.49 -4.11
CA ASN A 75 1.90 -14.09 -4.24
C ASN A 75 3.03 -13.07 -4.08
N SER A 76 2.90 -11.86 -4.65
CA SER A 76 3.89 -10.81 -4.45
C SER A 76 4.02 -10.45 -2.96
N TYR A 77 2.89 -10.20 -2.27
CA TYR A 77 2.96 -9.91 -0.83
C TYR A 77 3.47 -11.09 -0.01
N GLN A 78 3.16 -12.32 -0.38
CA GLN A 78 3.67 -13.51 0.30
C GLN A 78 5.19 -13.62 0.14
N LYS A 79 5.73 -13.32 -1.05
CA LYS A 79 7.18 -13.29 -1.28
C LYS A 79 7.87 -12.26 -0.38
N ILE A 80 7.24 -11.09 -0.17
CA ILE A 80 7.81 -9.95 0.57
C ILE A 80 7.69 -10.15 2.09
N TRP A 81 6.51 -10.55 2.57
CA TRP A 81 6.22 -10.61 4.01
C TRP A 81 6.24 -12.03 4.59
N LYS A 82 6.46 -13.04 3.75
CA LYS A 82 6.63 -14.44 4.14
C LYS A 82 5.50 -14.97 5.05
N PHE A 83 4.26 -14.52 4.85
CA PHE A 83 3.14 -15.08 5.60
C PHE A 83 2.86 -16.53 5.19
N PRO A 84 2.33 -17.36 6.11
CA PRO A 84 2.05 -18.77 5.86
C PRO A 84 1.05 -18.98 4.72
N ASP A 85 1.10 -20.16 4.08
CA ASP A 85 0.20 -20.52 2.97
C ASP A 85 -1.28 -20.44 3.35
N SER A 86 -1.64 -20.76 4.60
CA SER A 86 -3.02 -20.62 5.08
C SER A 86 -3.51 -19.16 5.01
N VAL A 87 -2.65 -18.19 5.34
CA VAL A 87 -2.93 -16.75 5.17
C VAL A 87 -3.02 -16.41 3.69
N ALA A 88 -2.10 -16.92 2.86
CA ALA A 88 -2.09 -16.69 1.42
C ALA A 88 -3.38 -17.17 0.74
N ILE A 89 -3.79 -18.41 1.01
CA ILE A 89 -5.02 -19.01 0.46
C ILE A 89 -6.24 -18.19 0.91
N SER A 90 -6.31 -17.84 2.19
CA SER A 90 -7.41 -17.04 2.73
C SER A 90 -7.49 -15.66 2.07
N LEU A 91 -6.35 -15.01 1.80
CA LEU A 91 -6.30 -13.73 1.10
C LEU A 91 -6.61 -13.86 -0.41
N LYS A 92 -6.24 -14.98 -1.05
CA LYS A 92 -6.61 -15.28 -2.45
C LYS A 92 -8.11 -15.49 -2.61
N LEU A 93 -8.74 -16.22 -1.68
CA LEU A 93 -10.20 -16.33 -1.59
C LEU A 93 -10.83 -14.95 -1.33
N PHE A 94 -10.24 -14.14 -0.45
CA PHE A 94 -10.75 -12.81 -0.13
C PHE A 94 -10.78 -11.86 -1.33
N THR A 95 -9.72 -11.91 -2.12
CA THR A 95 -9.54 -11.07 -3.31
C THR A 95 -10.21 -11.62 -4.56
N GLY A 96 -10.50 -12.92 -4.58
CA GLY A 96 -11.01 -13.64 -5.75
C GLY A 96 -9.93 -14.04 -6.75
N GLU A 97 -8.65 -14.07 -6.35
CA GLU A 97 -7.60 -14.76 -7.12
C GLU A 97 -7.88 -16.27 -7.19
N ILE A 98 -8.48 -16.84 -6.13
CA ILE A 98 -9.10 -18.16 -6.12
C ILE A 98 -10.61 -17.95 -6.01
N LYS A 99 -11.38 -18.50 -6.94
CA LYS A 99 -12.85 -18.43 -6.84
C LYS A 99 -13.37 -19.50 -5.88
N PRO A 100 -14.40 -19.19 -5.08
CA PRO A 100 -14.98 -20.17 -4.16
C PRO A 100 -15.53 -21.44 -4.84
N CYS A 101 -16.00 -21.36 -6.10
CA CYS A 101 -16.51 -22.52 -6.84
C CYS A 101 -15.43 -23.47 -7.38
N GLU A 102 -14.19 -22.99 -7.46
CA GLU A 102 -13.03 -23.74 -7.99
C GLU A 102 -12.16 -24.27 -6.83
N PHE A 103 -12.55 -24.01 -5.57
CA PHE A 103 -11.74 -24.32 -4.40
C PHE A 103 -12.22 -25.62 -3.73
N ASP A 104 -11.41 -26.66 -3.88
CA ASP A 104 -11.62 -28.02 -3.37
C ASP A 104 -11.68 -28.12 -1.84
N ARG A 105 -10.95 -27.25 -1.13
CA ARG A 105 -10.89 -27.19 0.34
C ARG A 105 -11.90 -26.21 0.95
N TYR A 106 -13.04 -26.01 0.29
CA TYR A 106 -14.07 -25.04 0.69
C TYR A 106 -14.41 -25.12 2.18
N ASP A 107 -14.77 -26.33 2.63
CA ASP A 107 -15.21 -26.58 4.00
C ASP A 107 -14.09 -26.46 5.04
N GLU A 108 -12.83 -26.34 4.63
CA GLU A 108 -11.72 -26.05 5.55
C GLU A 108 -11.58 -24.55 5.82
N PHE A 109 -11.92 -23.68 4.87
CA PHE A 109 -11.65 -22.23 4.98
C PHE A 109 -12.89 -21.37 5.18
N ILE A 110 -14.06 -21.80 4.70
CA ILE A 110 -15.27 -20.97 4.60
C ILE A 110 -16.35 -21.56 5.50
N LYS A 111 -16.97 -20.72 6.34
CA LYS A 111 -17.98 -21.18 7.32
C LYS A 111 -19.43 -21.04 6.85
N VAL A 112 -19.65 -20.39 5.71
CA VAL A 112 -20.97 -20.21 5.10
C VAL A 112 -21.10 -21.17 3.92
N LYS A 113 -22.30 -21.66 3.62
CA LYS A 113 -22.54 -22.48 2.42
C LYS A 113 -22.28 -21.65 1.15
N TYR A 114 -21.86 -22.30 0.06
CA TYR A 114 -21.63 -21.64 -1.22
C TYR A 114 -22.83 -20.82 -1.68
N THR A 115 -24.05 -21.34 -1.54
CA THR A 115 -25.31 -20.65 -1.88
C THR A 115 -25.52 -19.34 -1.10
N ASN A 116 -24.98 -19.25 0.12
CA ASN A 116 -25.13 -18.10 1.01
C ASN A 116 -24.00 -17.07 0.91
N LEU A 117 -22.97 -17.31 0.08
CA LEU A 117 -21.92 -16.32 -0.18
C LEU A 117 -22.52 -15.03 -0.75
N LYS A 118 -22.08 -13.89 -0.19
CA LYS A 118 -22.52 -12.56 -0.65
C LYS A 118 -22.05 -12.20 -2.06
N ASP A 119 -20.89 -12.69 -2.47
CA ASP A 119 -20.35 -12.47 -3.81
C ASP A 119 -19.71 -13.78 -4.29
N LYS A 120 -20.25 -14.41 -5.35
CA LYS A 120 -19.74 -15.71 -5.82
C LYS A 120 -18.30 -15.68 -6.37
N ARG A 121 -17.74 -14.48 -6.59
CA ARG A 121 -16.39 -14.31 -7.13
C ARG A 121 -15.30 -14.34 -6.05
N ARG A 122 -15.65 -14.29 -4.75
CA ARG A 122 -14.70 -14.17 -3.64
C ARG A 122 -15.35 -14.55 -2.30
N VAL A 123 -14.57 -14.43 -1.23
CA VAL A 123 -15.05 -14.57 0.15
C VAL A 123 -14.84 -13.26 0.90
N PHE A 124 -15.76 -12.81 1.74
CA PHE A 124 -15.49 -11.72 2.67
C PHE A 124 -14.76 -12.25 3.89
N LEU A 125 -13.93 -11.44 4.55
CA LEU A 125 -13.16 -11.94 5.71
C LEU A 125 -14.04 -12.47 6.85
N TYR A 126 -15.27 -11.96 7.00
CA TYR A 126 -16.23 -12.46 7.98
C TYR A 126 -16.91 -13.78 7.58
N GLU A 127 -16.79 -14.22 6.32
CA GLU A 127 -17.29 -15.50 5.79
C GLU A 127 -16.25 -16.63 5.91
N LEU A 128 -14.99 -16.29 6.24
CA LEU A 128 -13.97 -17.27 6.59
C LEU A 128 -14.29 -17.92 7.95
N LYS A 129 -13.79 -19.14 8.14
CA LYS A 129 -13.73 -19.76 9.46
C LYS A 129 -12.93 -18.90 10.43
N ASN A 130 -13.28 -18.99 11.71
CA ASN A 130 -12.79 -18.06 12.73
C ASN A 130 -11.27 -18.20 12.95
N GLU A 131 -10.75 -19.42 12.86
CA GLU A 131 -9.33 -19.74 12.91
C GLU A 131 -8.55 -19.09 11.77
N LYS A 132 -9.03 -19.19 10.52
CA LYS A 132 -8.40 -18.58 9.35
C LYS A 132 -8.42 -17.05 9.42
N LEU A 133 -9.54 -16.49 9.88
CA LEU A 133 -9.64 -15.05 10.15
C LEU A 133 -8.66 -14.62 11.25
N LYS A 134 -8.51 -15.40 12.31
CA LYS A 134 -7.58 -15.13 13.43
C LYS A 134 -6.14 -15.17 12.96
N GLU A 135 -5.76 -16.13 12.11
CA GLU A 135 -4.43 -16.19 11.49
C GLU A 135 -4.11 -14.92 10.71
N ILE A 136 -5.02 -14.44 9.85
CA ILE A 136 -4.85 -13.17 9.11
C ILE A 136 -4.66 -12.01 10.09
N ILE A 137 -5.55 -11.87 11.07
CA ILE A 137 -5.51 -10.75 12.02
C ILE A 137 -4.22 -10.78 12.83
N ASN A 138 -3.80 -11.95 13.31
CA ASN A 138 -2.57 -12.10 14.10
C ASN A 138 -1.34 -11.74 13.27
N PHE A 139 -1.24 -12.25 12.05
CA PHE A 139 -0.15 -11.92 11.14
C PHE A 139 -0.01 -10.40 10.95
N PHE A 140 -1.11 -9.72 10.59
CA PHE A 140 -1.07 -8.26 10.38
C PHE A 140 -0.90 -7.47 11.68
N ARG A 141 -1.26 -8.04 12.84
CA ARG A 141 -1.03 -7.40 14.14
C ARG A 141 0.45 -7.44 14.51
N GLU A 142 1.07 -8.61 14.39
CA GLU A 142 2.48 -8.86 14.70
C GLU A 142 3.40 -8.11 13.73
N ASN A 143 3.00 -8.01 12.45
CA ASN A 143 3.80 -7.38 11.39
C ASN A 143 3.31 -5.98 11.02
N LYS A 144 2.51 -5.31 11.88
CA LYS A 144 1.81 -4.07 11.56
C LYS A 144 2.74 -2.97 11.03
N TYR A 145 3.83 -2.71 11.76
CA TYR A 145 4.77 -1.65 11.39
C TYR A 145 5.46 -1.97 10.06
N LEU A 146 5.93 -3.21 9.88
CA LEU A 146 6.56 -3.68 8.64
C LEU A 146 5.62 -3.49 7.43
N VAL A 147 4.37 -3.97 7.54
CA VAL A 147 3.38 -3.85 6.47
C VAL A 147 3.09 -2.38 6.14
N ILE A 148 2.87 -1.54 7.15
CA ILE A 148 2.56 -0.11 6.92
C ILE A 148 3.76 0.64 6.34
N ALA A 149 4.97 0.37 6.82
CA ALA A 149 6.19 0.94 6.28
C ALA A 149 6.39 0.51 4.82
N ASP A 150 6.24 -0.77 4.51
CA ASP A 150 6.38 -1.28 3.14
C ASP A 150 5.36 -0.65 2.19
N VAL A 151 4.09 -0.51 2.59
CA VAL A 151 3.06 0.07 1.70
C VAL A 151 3.19 1.59 1.55
N LEU A 152 3.69 2.32 2.55
CA LEU A 152 3.85 3.78 2.48
C LEU A 152 5.22 4.21 1.93
N ARG A 153 6.30 3.74 2.55
CA ARG A 153 7.68 4.09 2.21
C ARG A 153 8.20 3.30 1.02
N GLY A 154 7.89 2.00 0.96
CA GLY A 154 8.55 1.08 0.04
C GLY A 154 9.96 0.72 0.50
N ARG A 155 10.74 0.14 -0.40
CA ARG A 155 12.11 -0.33 -0.19
C ARG A 155 13.01 0.15 -1.32
N GLY A 156 14.33 0.06 -1.11
CA GLY A 156 15.31 0.34 -2.15
C GLY A 156 15.53 1.83 -2.43
N ALA A 157 16.19 2.12 -3.55
CA ALA A 157 16.63 3.47 -3.91
C ALA A 157 15.48 4.48 -4.15
N LEU A 158 14.27 3.99 -4.42
CA LEU A 158 13.05 4.81 -4.60
C LEU A 158 12.14 4.86 -3.37
N SER A 159 12.63 4.38 -2.22
CA SER A 159 11.89 4.52 -0.97
C SER A 159 11.62 5.99 -0.66
N ALA A 160 10.38 6.29 -0.27
CA ALA A 160 9.98 7.67 -0.01
C ALA A 160 10.56 8.16 1.31
N ASN A 161 11.30 9.27 1.30
CA ASN A 161 11.77 9.95 2.51
C ASN A 161 10.67 10.87 3.08
N TRP A 162 9.81 11.39 2.20
CA TRP A 162 8.75 12.33 2.55
C TRP A 162 7.41 11.93 1.94
N LEU A 163 6.33 12.32 2.61
CA LEU A 163 4.97 12.23 2.09
C LEU A 163 4.37 13.64 2.03
N MET A 164 4.09 14.10 0.80
CA MET A 164 3.37 15.35 0.55
C MET A 164 1.90 15.05 0.30
N VAL A 165 1.01 15.75 1.00
CA VAL A 165 -0.43 15.69 0.75
C VAL A 165 -0.96 17.04 0.30
N LEU A 166 -1.72 17.04 -0.80
CA LEU A 166 -2.35 18.21 -1.41
C LEU A 166 -3.87 18.17 -1.19
N LYS A 167 -4.45 19.28 -0.75
CA LYS A 167 -5.88 19.49 -0.60
C LYS A 167 -6.30 20.72 -1.40
N TYR A 168 -6.96 20.49 -2.53
CA TYR A 168 -7.50 21.57 -3.35
C TYR A 168 -8.90 21.97 -2.86
N ASN A 169 -9.07 23.23 -2.51
CA ASN A 169 -10.34 23.82 -2.13
C ASN A 169 -10.93 24.59 -3.33
N LYS A 170 -12.04 24.08 -3.85
CA LYS A 170 -12.74 24.67 -5.00
C LYS A 170 -13.39 26.01 -4.69
N ASN A 171 -13.78 26.25 -3.44
CA ASN A 171 -14.57 27.43 -3.07
C ASN A 171 -13.74 28.71 -3.12
N ASN A 172 -12.44 28.62 -2.84
CA ASN A 172 -11.52 29.76 -2.85
C ASN A 172 -10.35 29.59 -3.81
N ASN A 173 -10.38 28.57 -4.68
CA ASN A 173 -9.32 28.27 -5.65
C ASN A 173 -7.91 28.13 -5.01
N MET A 174 -7.83 27.60 -3.78
CA MET A 174 -6.55 27.44 -3.07
C MET A 174 -6.16 25.97 -2.91
N THR A 175 -4.87 25.68 -3.03
CA THR A 175 -4.29 24.37 -2.67
C THR A 175 -3.57 24.49 -1.34
N GLN A 176 -4.10 23.81 -0.31
CA GLN A 176 -3.39 23.58 0.94
C GLN A 176 -2.50 22.35 0.79
N TRP A 177 -1.36 22.32 1.46
CA TRP A 177 -0.47 21.18 1.44
C TRP A 177 0.18 20.96 2.81
N THR A 178 0.59 19.72 3.05
CA THR A 178 1.42 19.30 4.19
C THR A 178 2.53 18.41 3.66
N LEU A 179 3.73 18.54 4.22
CA LEU A 179 4.89 17.72 3.91
C LEU A 179 5.43 17.18 5.22
N VAL A 180 5.47 15.85 5.34
CA VAL A 180 5.96 15.19 6.55
C VAL A 180 7.02 14.16 6.21
N GLU A 181 7.95 13.94 7.14
CA GLU A 181 8.86 12.80 7.07
C GLU A 181 8.06 11.49 7.02
N ILE A 182 8.53 10.53 6.23
CA ILE A 182 7.83 9.27 6.01
C ILE A 182 7.64 8.50 7.32
N ASN A 183 8.58 8.59 8.25
CA ASN A 183 8.50 7.90 9.54
C ASN A 183 7.41 8.50 10.44
N VAL A 184 7.21 9.82 10.38
CA VAL A 184 6.09 10.50 11.06
C VAL A 184 4.76 10.03 10.48
N ALA A 185 4.65 9.94 9.15
CA ALA A 185 3.46 9.39 8.50
C ALA A 185 3.21 7.93 8.89
N ILE A 186 4.24 7.06 8.85
CA ILE A 186 4.14 5.65 9.25
C ILE A 186 3.63 5.54 10.70
N ASN A 187 4.21 6.31 11.62
CA ASN A 187 3.81 6.30 13.03
C ASN A 187 2.34 6.69 13.20
N LEU A 188 1.88 7.73 12.48
CA LEU A 188 0.47 8.13 12.46
C LEU A 188 -0.43 6.99 11.94
N TYR A 189 -0.09 6.43 10.78
CA TYR A 189 -0.90 5.37 10.16
C TYR A 189 -0.85 4.04 10.93
N CYS A 190 0.16 3.82 11.76
CA CYS A 190 0.24 2.67 12.68
C CYS A 190 -0.71 2.78 13.87
N LYS A 191 -1.25 3.97 14.19
CA LYS A 191 -2.14 4.17 15.34
C LYS A 191 -3.43 3.36 15.19
N GLY A 192 -3.80 2.66 16.26
CA GLY A 192 -5.00 1.81 16.34
C GLY A 192 -4.74 0.32 16.11
N ASN A 193 -5.81 -0.46 16.28
CA ASN A 193 -5.77 -1.92 16.25
C ASN A 193 -5.96 -2.48 14.84
N VAL A 194 -5.53 -3.73 14.64
CA VAL A 194 -5.89 -4.53 13.46
C VAL A 194 -7.27 -5.15 13.69
N LYS A 195 -8.25 -4.78 12.87
CA LYS A 195 -9.63 -5.24 13.04
C LYS A 195 -10.41 -5.30 11.73
N LEU A 196 -11.45 -6.13 11.72
CA LEU A 196 -12.43 -6.13 10.63
C LEU A 196 -13.20 -4.82 10.57
N THR A 197 -13.53 -4.44 9.33
CA THR A 197 -14.46 -3.36 9.04
C THR A 197 -15.87 -3.91 8.90
N LYS A 198 -16.89 -3.05 9.06
CA LYS A 198 -18.31 -3.41 8.84
C LYS A 198 -18.59 -3.98 7.45
N LYS A 199 -17.75 -3.63 6.44
CA LYS A 199 -17.89 -4.08 5.06
C LYS A 199 -17.07 -5.34 4.73
N GLY A 200 -16.42 -5.95 5.72
CA GLY A 200 -15.65 -7.19 5.55
C GLY A 200 -14.25 -7.03 4.94
N SER A 201 -13.73 -5.81 4.88
CA SER A 201 -12.30 -5.51 4.67
C SER A 201 -11.54 -5.50 6.01
N LEU A 202 -10.21 -5.43 5.98
CA LEU A 202 -9.38 -5.31 7.18
C LEU A 202 -8.86 -3.88 7.35
N LYS A 203 -8.93 -3.35 8.57
CA LYS A 203 -8.27 -2.09 8.97
C LYS A 203 -7.02 -2.43 9.79
N ILE A 204 -5.86 -1.98 9.35
CA ILE A 204 -4.54 -2.21 9.94
C ILE A 204 -4.03 -0.84 10.42
N GLY A 205 -4.20 -0.53 11.71
CA GLY A 205 -4.02 0.84 12.18
C GLY A 205 -5.01 1.79 11.52
N GLN A 206 -4.54 2.78 10.76
CA GLN A 206 -5.35 3.67 9.92
C GLN A 206 -5.33 3.30 8.43
N VAL A 207 -4.62 2.24 8.03
CA VAL A 207 -4.61 1.74 6.65
C VAL A 207 -5.74 0.73 6.44
N VAL A 208 -6.43 0.82 5.31
CA VAL A 208 -7.48 -0.14 4.91
C VAL A 208 -6.94 -1.09 3.85
N MET A 209 -7.00 -2.39 4.12
CA MET A 209 -6.71 -3.46 3.19
C MET A 209 -8.02 -4.03 2.62
N GLN A 210 -8.13 -4.04 1.29
CA GLN A 210 -9.33 -4.48 0.59
C GLN A 210 -9.01 -5.14 -0.75
N ARG A 211 -9.96 -5.91 -1.30
CA ARG A 211 -9.93 -6.27 -2.72
C ARG A 211 -9.96 -4.99 -3.57
N LYS A 212 -9.14 -4.92 -4.62
CA LYS A 212 -9.12 -3.79 -5.56
C LYS A 212 -10.49 -3.54 -6.18
N GLY A 213 -11.08 -4.56 -6.80
CA GLY A 213 -12.31 -4.45 -7.56
C GLY A 213 -12.20 -3.53 -8.79
N GLY A 214 -13.17 -3.64 -9.70
CA GLY A 214 -13.16 -2.90 -10.98
C GLY A 214 -11.99 -3.26 -11.90
N THR A 215 -11.94 -2.64 -13.07
CA THR A 215 -10.90 -2.89 -14.08
C THR A 215 -9.79 -1.82 -14.04
N PRO A 216 -8.55 -2.14 -14.47
CA PRO A 216 -8.00 -3.50 -14.66
C PRO A 216 -7.57 -4.16 -13.33
N ASP A 217 -7.41 -5.48 -13.36
CA ASP A 217 -6.96 -6.34 -12.25
C ASP A 217 -7.84 -6.31 -10.99
N PRO A 218 -9.11 -6.75 -11.06
CA PRO A 218 -10.07 -6.66 -9.94
C PRO A 218 -9.66 -7.52 -8.73
N THR A 219 -8.81 -8.53 -8.93
CA THR A 219 -8.41 -9.52 -7.93
C THR A 219 -7.15 -9.16 -7.17
N LYS A 220 -6.51 -8.02 -7.42
CA LYS A 220 -5.35 -7.61 -6.59
C LYS A 220 -5.79 -7.20 -5.18
N LEU A 221 -4.92 -7.42 -4.20
CA LEU A 221 -5.05 -6.83 -2.86
C LEU A 221 -4.58 -5.38 -2.93
N GLN A 222 -5.35 -4.48 -2.30
CA GLN A 222 -5.14 -3.04 -2.36
C GLN A 222 -5.12 -2.45 -0.96
N PHE A 223 -4.15 -1.56 -0.72
CA PHE A 223 -4.05 -0.76 0.49
C PHE A 223 -4.46 0.68 0.20
N LYS A 224 -5.28 1.26 1.10
CA LYS A 224 -5.72 2.65 1.03
C LYS A 224 -5.50 3.37 2.36
N ILE A 225 -5.21 4.66 2.27
CA ILE A 225 -5.15 5.56 3.42
C ILE A 225 -6.12 6.72 3.23
N LYS A 226 -6.41 7.40 4.34
CA LYS A 226 -6.99 8.74 4.35
C LYS A 226 -5.87 9.77 4.41
N PRO A 227 -5.51 10.48 3.32
CA PRO A 227 -4.42 11.45 3.36
C PRO A 227 -4.76 12.68 4.21
N SER A 228 -6.05 12.99 4.43
CA SER A 228 -6.47 14.08 5.31
C SER A 228 -5.98 13.97 6.75
N LEU A 229 -5.61 12.78 7.23
CA LEU A 229 -5.09 12.58 8.58
C LEU A 229 -3.76 13.30 8.86
N LEU A 230 -3.07 13.74 7.80
CA LEU A 230 -1.81 14.49 7.90
C LEU A 230 -1.99 16.01 7.98
N PHE A 231 -3.23 16.51 7.90
CA PHE A 231 -3.59 17.91 8.11
C PHE A 231 -4.04 18.16 9.54
#